data_AF-E1SNJ4-F1
#
_entry.id   AF-E1SNJ4-F1
#
_cell.length_a   1.000
_cell.length_b   1.000
_cell.length_c   1.000
_cell.angle_alpha   90.00
_cell.angle_beta   90.00
_cell.angle_gamma   90.00
#
_symmetry.space_group_name_H-M   'P 1'
#
loop_
_entity.id
_entity.type
_entity.pdbx_description
1 polymer ?
#
loop_
_entity_poly.entity_id
_entity_poly.type
_entity_poly.pdbx_seq_one_letter_code
_entity_poly.pdbx_strand_id
1 'polypeptide(L)'
;MSNAQLEAAFRSALVELEQEKPSKAGELNSATRSKSQMRAFLNELAWSDKQLETFKEVIDEMLNERREAAKKQEQVQTYKAKLINLAKDLDMSYQELLVTMVDLDSRR
;
A
#
# COMPACT_ATOMS: atom_id res chain seq x y z
N MET A 1 41.62 27.55 -16.15
CA MET A 1 40.54 27.05 -17.03
C MET A 1 40.33 28.07 -18.14
N SER A 2 40.25 27.65 -19.40
CA SER A 2 40.02 28.59 -20.51
C SER A 2 38.53 28.96 -20.59
N ASN A 3 38.23 30.15 -21.11
CA ASN A 3 36.85 30.65 -21.23
C ASN A 3 35.95 29.66 -22.03
N ALA A 4 36.54 28.96 -23.01
CA ALA A 4 35.87 27.93 -23.79
C ALA A 4 35.46 26.68 -22.97
N GLN A 5 36.23 26.32 -21.94
CA GLN A 5 35.89 25.20 -21.03
C GLN A 5 34.72 25.57 -20.12
N LEU A 6 34.65 26.83 -19.68
CA LEU A 6 33.54 27.35 -18.89
C LEU A 6 32.25 27.39 -19.70
N GLU A 7 32.29 27.87 -20.95
CA GLU A 7 31.12 27.88 -21.82
C GLU A 7 30.62 26.47 -22.16
N ALA A 8 31.53 25.52 -22.38
CA ALA A 8 31.17 24.12 -22.60
C ALA A 8 30.53 23.48 -21.36
N ALA A 9 31.09 23.73 -20.18
CA ALA A 9 30.53 23.26 -18.92
C ALA A 9 29.14 23.87 -18.66
N PHE A 10 28.96 25.17 -18.94
CA PHE A 10 27.69 25.86 -18.77
C PHE A 10 26.63 25.35 -19.74
N ARG A 11 26.97 25.12 -21.01
CA ARG A 11 26.06 24.50 -22.00
C ARG A 11 25.70 23.07 -21.63
N SER A 12 26.66 22.28 -21.13
CA SER A 12 26.39 20.92 -20.66
C SER A 12 25.43 20.92 -19.47
N ALA A 13 25.65 21.80 -18.48
CA ALA A 13 24.76 21.95 -17.33
C ALA A 13 23.35 22.44 -17.73
N LEU A 14 23.26 23.32 -18.73
CA LEU A 14 21.97 23.76 -19.30
C LEU A 14 21.22 22.62 -19.99
N VAL A 15 21.92 21.78 -20.75
CA VAL A 15 21.33 20.59 -21.39
C VAL A 15 20.89 19.57 -20.34
N GLU A 16 21.65 19.37 -19.27
CA GLU A 16 21.27 18.52 -18.14
C GLU A 16 20.00 19.04 -17.45
N LEU A 17 19.93 20.35 -17.19
CA LEU A 17 18.74 21.01 -16.61
C LEU A 17 17.52 20.98 -17.55
N GLU A 18 17.73 21.04 -18.86
CA GLU A 18 16.65 20.90 -19.84
C GLU A 18 16.17 19.44 -20.01
N GLN A 19 17.04 18.46 -19.77
CA GLN A 19 16.69 17.04 -19.69
C GLN A 19 16.03 16.67 -18.35
N GLU A 20 16.29 17.44 -17.28
CA GLU A 20 15.52 17.46 -16.02
C GLU A 20 14.17 18.18 -16.16
N LYS A 21 13.70 18.52 -17.37
CA LYS A 21 12.27 18.79 -17.56
C LYS A 21 11.49 17.56 -17.10
N PRO A 22 10.46 17.72 -16.25
CA PRO A 22 9.70 16.60 -15.72
C PRO A 22 9.18 15.77 -16.89
N SER A 23 9.69 14.54 -16.97
CA SER A 23 9.23 13.53 -17.90
C SER A 23 7.72 13.44 -17.76
N LYS A 24 7.00 13.80 -18.83
CA LYS A 24 5.56 13.59 -19.08
C LYS A 24 4.87 12.82 -17.95
N ALA A 25 4.00 13.49 -17.18
CA ALA A 25 3.04 12.91 -16.23
C ALA A 25 3.20 11.41 -16.03
N GLY A 26 4.20 11.03 -15.22
CA GLY A 26 4.48 9.61 -14.99
C GLY A 26 3.25 8.99 -14.36
N GLU A 27 2.65 7.98 -15.00
CA GLU A 27 1.49 7.29 -14.44
C GLU A 27 1.77 6.89 -12.98
N LEU A 28 0.86 7.21 -12.06
CA LEU A 28 0.89 6.63 -10.72
C LEU A 28 0.74 5.13 -10.86
N ASN A 29 1.86 4.42 -10.80
CA ASN A 29 1.91 2.98 -10.89
C ASN A 29 2.62 2.41 -9.67
N SER A 30 2.73 1.09 -9.62
CA SER A 30 3.34 0.35 -8.50
C SER A 30 4.83 0.65 -8.27
N ALA A 31 5.50 1.35 -9.19
CA ALA A 31 6.88 1.80 -9.08
C ALA A 31 7.03 3.18 -8.40
N THR A 32 5.95 3.96 -8.28
CA THR A 32 5.96 5.25 -7.55
C THR A 32 5.95 4.98 -6.04
N ARG A 33 7.15 4.84 -5.46
CA ARG A 33 7.34 4.45 -4.04
C ARG A 33 7.90 5.56 -3.16
N SER A 34 8.48 6.61 -3.74
CA SER A 34 9.07 7.70 -2.97
C SER A 34 8.11 8.88 -2.82
N LYS A 35 8.24 9.60 -1.70
CA LYS A 35 7.49 10.85 -1.46
C LYS A 35 7.76 11.91 -2.53
N SER A 36 8.99 11.96 -3.06
CA SER A 36 9.37 12.93 -4.09
C SER A 36 8.66 12.64 -5.42
N GLN A 37 8.57 11.38 -5.82
CA GLN A 37 7.85 10.95 -7.03
C GLN A 37 6.34 11.23 -6.92
N MET A 38 5.74 10.89 -5.78
CA MET A 38 4.32 11.20 -5.52
C MET A 38 4.05 12.70 -5.51
N ARG A 39 4.93 13.51 -4.90
CA ARG A 39 4.75 14.96 -4.86
C ARG A 39 4.91 15.60 -6.24
N ALA A 40 5.89 15.15 -7.03
CA ALA A 40 6.05 15.62 -8.41
C ALA A 40 4.78 15.38 -9.23
N PHE A 41 4.22 14.17 -9.14
CA PHE A 41 2.98 13.82 -9.83
C PHE A 41 1.77 14.64 -9.35
N LEU A 42 1.57 14.76 -8.04
CA LEU A 42 0.44 15.54 -7.51
C LEU A 42 0.53 17.02 -7.88
N ASN A 43 1.75 17.58 -7.99
CA ASN A 43 1.96 18.94 -8.46
C ASN A 43 1.60 19.10 -9.96
N GLU A 44 1.86 18.10 -10.79
CA GLU A 44 1.48 18.12 -12.22
C GLU A 44 -0.04 18.12 -12.42
N LEU A 45 -0.79 17.50 -11.51
CA LEU A 45 -2.25 17.51 -11.54
C LEU A 45 -2.87 18.86 -11.21
N ALA A 46 -2.09 19.82 -10.70
CA ALA A 46 -2.52 21.18 -10.34
C ALA A 46 -3.82 21.21 -9.50
N TRP A 47 -3.96 20.26 -8.57
CA TRP A 47 -5.12 20.16 -7.69
C TRP A 47 -5.21 21.34 -6.73
N SER A 48 -6.43 21.78 -6.46
CA SER A 48 -6.72 22.71 -5.36
C SER A 48 -6.49 22.05 -4.00
N ASP A 49 -6.26 22.87 -2.97
CA ASP A 49 -6.10 22.39 -1.59
C ASP A 49 -7.26 21.49 -1.15
N LYS A 50 -8.50 21.85 -1.50
CA LYS A 50 -9.69 21.05 -1.23
C LYS A 50 -9.63 19.66 -1.87
N GLN A 51 -9.13 19.56 -3.10
CA GLN A 51 -8.98 18.26 -3.77
C GLN A 51 -7.88 17.41 -3.12
N LEU A 52 -6.80 18.03 -2.66
CA LEU A 52 -5.74 17.33 -1.91
C LEU A 52 -6.26 16.83 -0.55
N GLU A 53 -7.08 17.61 0.14
CA GLU A 53 -7.74 17.20 1.39
C GLU A 53 -8.66 16.00 1.17
N THR A 54 -9.56 16.07 0.18
CA THR A 54 -10.44 14.94 -0.16
C THR A 54 -9.63 13.70 -0.57
N PHE A 55 -8.56 13.86 -1.34
CA PHE A 55 -7.70 12.74 -1.71
C PHE A 55 -7.04 12.09 -0.51
N LYS A 56 -6.59 12.90 0.46
CA LYS A 56 -6.03 12.41 1.72
C LYS A 56 -7.08 11.62 2.52
N GLU A 57 -8.29 12.14 2.66
CA GLU A 57 -9.40 11.46 3.36
C GLU A 57 -9.68 10.08 2.75
N VAL A 58 -9.80 10.00 1.43
CA VAL A 58 -10.03 8.74 0.71
C VAL A 58 -8.87 7.76 0.92
N ILE A 59 -7.62 8.22 0.87
CA ILE A 59 -6.46 7.35 1.16
C ILE A 59 -6.51 6.83 2.59
N ASP A 60 -6.81 7.69 3.56
CA ASP A 60 -6.86 7.31 4.97
C ASP A 60 -7.97 6.26 5.22
N GLU A 61 -9.14 6.44 4.61
CA GLU A 61 -10.23 5.45 4.63
C GLU A 61 -9.79 4.10 4.05
N MET A 62 -9.21 4.09 2.84
CA MET A 62 -8.73 2.86 2.20
C MET A 62 -7.65 2.14 3.02
N LEU A 63 -6.76 2.88 3.66
CA LEU A 63 -5.73 2.31 4.54
C LEU A 63 -6.36 1.69 5.79
N ASN A 64 -7.37 2.34 6.37
CA ASN A 64 -8.08 1.83 7.53
C ASN A 64 -8.84 0.54 7.21
N GLU A 65 -9.57 0.51 6.10
CA GLU A 65 -10.29 -0.70 5.64
C GLU A 65 -9.35 -1.89 5.44
N ARG A 66 -8.18 -1.67 4.81
CA ARG A 66 -7.17 -2.72 4.61
C ARG A 66 -6.61 -3.24 5.92
N ARG A 67 -6.37 -2.37 6.90
CA ARG A 67 -5.89 -2.76 8.23
C ARG A 67 -6.92 -3.58 8.98
N GLU A 68 -8.18 -3.17 8.97
CA GLU A 68 -9.26 -3.91 9.61
C GLU A 68 -9.50 -5.26 8.93
N ALA A 69 -9.43 -5.34 7.60
CA ALA A 69 -9.49 -6.60 6.87
C ALA A 69 -8.34 -7.55 7.26
N ALA A 70 -7.10 -7.03 7.34
CA ALA A 70 -5.94 -7.81 7.77
C ALA A 70 -6.10 -8.33 9.20
N LYS A 71 -6.59 -7.49 10.12
CA LYS A 71 -6.85 -7.87 11.51
C LYS A 71 -7.93 -8.96 11.62
N LYS A 72 -9.02 -8.85 10.85
CA LYS A 72 -10.04 -9.90 10.78
C LYS A 72 -9.46 -11.21 10.27
N GLN A 73 -8.62 -11.15 9.24
CA GLN A 73 -7.95 -12.34 8.70
C GLN A 73 -7.02 -12.98 9.74
N GLU A 74 -6.23 -12.19 10.46
CA GLU A 74 -5.37 -12.66 11.55
C GLU A 74 -6.17 -13.33 12.67
N GLN A 75 -7.30 -12.74 13.07
CA GLN A 75 -8.20 -13.32 14.06
C GLN A 75 -8.77 -14.67 13.61
N VAL A 76 -9.20 -14.78 12.34
CA VAL A 76 -9.68 -16.03 11.75
C VAL A 76 -8.58 -17.09 11.76
N GLN A 77 -7.36 -16.74 11.37
CA GLN A 77 -6.23 -17.68 11.39
C GLN A 77 -5.89 -18.14 12.80
N THR A 78 -5.89 -17.21 13.77
CA THR A 78 -5.68 -17.52 15.18
C THR A 78 -6.76 -18.48 15.70
N TYR A 79 -8.02 -18.23 15.36
CA TYR A 79 -9.13 -19.10 15.76
C TYR A 79 -9.01 -20.49 15.14
N LYS A 80 -8.69 -20.58 13.84
CA LYS A 80 -8.42 -21.86 13.17
C LYS A 80 -7.28 -22.62 13.85
N ALA A 81 -6.18 -21.95 14.19
CA ALA A 81 -5.07 -22.57 14.90
C ALA A 81 -5.49 -23.13 16.27
N LYS A 82 -6.31 -22.38 17.03
CA LYS A 82 -6.87 -22.85 18.31
C LYS A 82 -7.74 -24.09 18.13
N LEU A 83 -8.62 -24.10 17.13
CA LEU A 83 -9.46 -25.26 16.84
C LEU A 83 -8.65 -26.47 16.40
N ILE A 84 -7.60 -26.28 15.61
CA ILE A 84 -6.70 -27.37 15.21
C ILE A 84 -6.00 -27.97 16.43
N ASN A 85 -5.52 -27.12 17.35
CA ASN A 85 -4.88 -27.60 18.58
C ASN A 85 -5.89 -28.32 19.47
N LEU A 86 -7.10 -27.78 19.63
CA LEU A 86 -8.16 -28.43 20.39
C LEU A 86 -8.54 -29.80 19.81
N ALA A 87 -8.63 -29.91 18.48
CA ALA A 87 -8.92 -31.18 17.81
C ALA A 87 -7.84 -32.22 18.14
N LYS A 88 -6.56 -31.82 18.12
CA LYS A 88 -5.45 -32.68 18.55
C LYS A 88 -5.54 -33.09 20.02
N ASP A 89 -5.86 -32.15 20.90
CA ASP A 89 -5.96 -32.41 22.34
C ASP A 89 -7.11 -33.39 22.67
N LEU A 90 -8.14 -33.42 21.83
CA LEU A 90 -9.29 -34.31 21.93
C LEU A 90 -9.16 -35.59 21.08
N ASP A 91 -7.99 -35.82 20.48
CA ASP A 91 -7.70 -36.97 19.59
C ASP A 91 -8.74 -37.15 18.48
N MET A 92 -9.18 -36.04 17.88
CA MET A 92 -10.15 -36.03 16.77
C MET A 92 -9.66 -35.16 15.62
N SER A 93 -10.22 -35.39 14.43
CA SER A 93 -9.95 -34.54 13.28
C SER A 93 -10.61 -33.17 13.42
N TYR A 94 -10.05 -32.17 12.74
CA TYR A 94 -10.64 -30.83 12.68
C TYR A 94 -12.08 -30.85 12.15
N GLN A 95 -12.40 -31.74 11.20
CA GLN A 95 -13.74 -31.89 10.65
C GLN A 95 -14.72 -32.41 11.70
N GLU A 96 -14.33 -33.44 12.47
CA GLU A 96 -15.13 -34.02 13.54
C GLU A 96 -15.41 -33.01 14.66
N LEU A 97 -14.40 -32.20 15.02
CA LEU A 97 -14.58 -31.11 15.97
C LEU A 97 -15.61 -30.09 15.48
N LEU A 98 -15.54 -29.66 14.22
CA LEU A 98 -16.51 -28.71 13.66
C LEU A 98 -17.94 -29.24 13.66
N VAL A 99 -18.13 -30.50 13.25
CA VAL A 99 -19.45 -31.16 13.28
C VAL A 99 -19.99 -31.20 14.70
N THR A 100 -19.16 -31.63 15.66
CA THR A 100 -19.53 -31.69 17.08
C THR A 100 -19.94 -30.31 17.62
N MET A 101 -19.22 -29.25 17.26
CA MET A 101 -19.55 -27.89 17.69
C MET A 101 -20.89 -27.39 17.12
N VAL A 102 -21.19 -27.69 15.85
CA VAL A 102 -22.47 -27.33 15.21
C VAL A 102 -23.63 -28.14 15.82
N ASP A 103 -23.41 -29.42 16.09
CA ASP A 103 -24.39 -30.30 16.74
C ASP A 103 -24.69 -29.88 18.18
N LEU A 104 -23.72 -29.30 18.89
CA LEU A 104 -23.93 -28.75 20.24
C LEU A 104 -24.69 -27.43 20.22
N ASP A 105 -24.42 -26.56 19.24
CA ASP A 105 -25.11 -25.26 19.11
C ASP A 105 -26.58 -25.46 18.73
N SER A 106 -26.89 -26.41 17.84
CA SER A 106 -28.26 -26.72 17.43
C SER A 106 -29.13 -27.40 18.51
N ARG A 107 -28.52 -27.86 19.60
CA ARG A 107 -29.21 -28.45 20.76
C ARG A 107 -29.49 -27.43 21.88
N ARG A 108 -29.02 -26.19 21.71
CA ARG A 108 -29.25 -25.08 22.64
C ARG A 108 -30.51 -24.32 22.28
#